data_AF-A0A376VAK7-F1
#
_entry.id   AF-A0A376VAK7-F1
#
_cell.length_a   1.000
_cell.length_b   1.000
_cell.length_c   1.000
_cell.angle_alpha   90.00
_cell.angle_beta   90.00
_cell.angle_gamma   90.00
#
_symmetry.space_group_name_H-M   'P 1'
#
loop_
_entity.id
_entity.type
_entity.pdbx_description
1 polymer ?
#
loop_
_entity_poly.entity_id
_entity_poly.type
_entity_poly.pdbx_seq_one_letter_code
_entity_poly.pdbx_strand_id
1 'polypeptide(L)' 'MRNPEQVSVALRGKIAAALDELGYIPNRAPDILSNATSRAIGVLLPSLTNQVFAEVLRGIESVTDAHGYQTMPGALRL' A
#
# COMPACT_ATOMS: atom_id res chain seq x y z
N MET A 1 14.21 -10.52 -3.77
CA MET A 1 15.59 -10.01 -4.03
C MET A 1 15.49 -9.01 -5.16
N ARG A 2 15.98 -7.79 -4.95
CA ARG A 2 15.52 -6.63 -5.74
C ARG A 2 16.37 -6.29 -6.96
N ASN A 3 17.49 -6.97 -7.21
CA ASN A 3 18.28 -6.93 -8.46
C ASN A 3 19.37 -8.01 -8.48
N PRO A 4 19.06 -9.25 -8.92
CA PRO A 4 20.02 -10.35 -8.90
C PRO A 4 21.12 -10.22 -9.98
N GLU A 5 20.95 -9.31 -10.95
CA GLU A 5 21.89 -9.00 -12.05
C GLU A 5 23.14 -8.22 -11.59
N GLN A 6 23.07 -7.50 -10.47
CA GLN A 6 24.16 -6.65 -9.96
C GLN A 6 25.17 -7.42 -9.09
N VAL A 7 24.99 -8.73 -8.96
CA VAL A 7 25.77 -9.59 -8.07
C VAL A 7 26.56 -10.57 -8.92
N SER A 8 27.89 -10.61 -8.74
CA SER A 8 28.73 -11.57 -9.47
C SER A 8 28.30 -13.01 -9.17
N VAL A 9 28.44 -13.90 -10.16
CA VAL A 9 27.97 -15.30 -10.07
C VAL A 9 28.54 -16.01 -8.83
N ALA A 10 29.81 -15.75 -8.51
CA ALA A 10 30.47 -16.30 -7.32
C ALA A 10 29.86 -15.79 -6.00
N LEU A 11 29.43 -14.54 -5.95
CA LEU A 11 28.82 -13.95 -4.75
C LEU A 11 27.35 -14.38 -4.60
N ARG A 12 26.64 -14.62 -5.72
CA ARG A 12 25.30 -15.21 -5.72
C ARG A 12 25.27 -16.60 -5.08
N GLY A 13 26.29 -17.42 -5.34
CA GLY A 13 26.43 -18.75 -4.72
C GLY A 13 26.60 -18.68 -3.19
N LYS A 14 27.43 -17.75 -2.70
CA LYS A 14 27.61 -17.53 -1.24
C LYS A 14 26.34 -17.03 -0.56
N ILE A 15 25.61 -16.14 -1.24
CA ILE A 15 24.33 -15.63 -0.73
C ILE A 15 23.30 -16.77 -0.66
N ALA A 16 23.19 -17.61 -1.69
CA ALA A 16 22.26 -18.74 -1.68
C ALA A 16 22.54 -19.72 -0.53
N ALA A 17 23.81 -20.08 -0.31
CA ALA A 17 24.19 -20.94 0.81
C ALA A 17 23.84 -20.32 2.17
N ALA A 18 24.08 -19.02 2.35
CA ALA A 18 23.71 -18.32 3.58
C ALA A 18 22.19 -18.22 3.77
N LEU A 19 21.42 -18.06 2.68
CA LEU A 19 19.96 -18.03 2.74
C LEU A 19 19.36 -19.37 3.17
N ASP A 20 19.91 -20.48 2.68
CA ASP A 20 19.50 -21.84 3.07
C ASP A 20 19.87 -22.14 4.52
N GLU A 21 21.08 -21.75 4.96
CA GLU A 21 21.52 -21.94 6.35
C GLU A 21 20.68 -21.12 7.35
N LEU A 22 20.27 -19.91 6.97
CA LEU A 22 19.45 -19.01 7.80
C LEU A 22 17.94 -19.28 7.70
N GLY A 23 17.50 -20.16 6.80
CA GLY A 23 16.08 -20.41 6.55
C GLY A 23 15.33 -19.15 6.11
N TYR A 24 16.00 -18.25 5.38
CA TYR A 24 15.44 -16.95 5.03
C TYR A 24 14.29 -17.08 4.04
N ILE A 25 13.07 -16.77 4.49
CA ILE A 25 11.90 -16.64 3.63
C ILE A 25 11.82 -15.19 3.15
N PRO A 26 11.96 -14.90 1.84
CA PRO A 26 11.90 -13.55 1.33
C PRO A 26 10.53 -12.91 1.61
N ASN A 27 10.53 -11.88 2.46
CA ASN A 27 9.35 -11.07 2.72
C ASN A 27 9.00 -10.25 1.48
N ARG A 28 7.84 -10.55 0.86
CA ARG A 28 7.32 -9.82 -0.31
C ARG A 28 6.55 -8.54 0.05
N ALA A 29 6.27 -8.31 1.34
CA ALA A 29 5.56 -7.11 1.80
C ALA A 29 6.21 -5.77 1.36
N PRO A 30 7.56 -5.63 1.32
CA PRO A 30 8.19 -4.40 0.86
C PRO A 30 8.01 -4.14 -0.64
N ASP A 31 7.95 -5.18 -1.50
CA ASP A 31 7.69 -5.02 -2.93
C ASP A 31 6.26 -4.55 -3.19
N ILE A 32 5.30 -5.02 -2.38
CA ILE A 32 3.93 -4.48 -2.37
C ILE A 32 3.95 -3.04 -1.90
N LEU A 33 4.55 -2.73 -0.75
CA LEU A 33 4.47 -1.38 -0.16
C LEU A 33 5.22 -0.30 -0.96
N SER A 34 6.27 -0.68 -1.69
CA SER A 34 7.10 0.28 -2.44
C SER A 34 6.69 0.51 -3.89
N ASN A 35 5.87 -0.38 -4.48
CA ASN A 35 5.19 -0.16 -5.76
C ASN A 35 3.68 0.07 -5.63
N ALA A 36 3.09 -0.14 -4.44
CA ALA A 36 1.68 0.12 -4.19
C ALA A 36 1.41 1.62 -4.18
N THR A 37 1.22 2.17 -5.37
CA THR A 37 0.27 3.27 -5.50
C THR A 37 -1.08 2.73 -5.04
N SER A 38 -1.40 3.01 -3.78
CA SER A 38 -2.72 2.71 -3.26
C SER A 38 -3.72 3.56 -4.03
N ARG A 39 -4.72 2.94 -4.64
CA ARG A 39 -5.87 3.66 -5.19
C ARG A 39 -6.84 4.09 -4.08
N ALA A 40 -6.41 4.15 -2.83
CA ALA A 40 -7.24 4.61 -1.72
C ALA A 40 -7.11 6.12 -1.49
N ILE A 41 -8.24 6.78 -1.25
CA ILE A 41 -8.35 8.20 -0.89
C ILE A 41 -8.98 8.28 0.50
N GLY A 42 -8.23 8.80 1.47
CA GLY A 42 -8.75 9.06 2.82
C GLY A 42 -9.51 10.38 2.89
N VAL A 43 -10.72 10.36 3.43
CA VAL A 43 -11.58 11.55 3.59
C VAL A 43 -11.83 11.78 5.08
N LEU A 44 -11.28 12.88 5.63
CA LEU A 44 -11.44 13.25 7.03
C LEU A 44 -12.58 14.25 7.17
N LEU A 45 -13.60 13.87 7.95
CA LEU A 45 -14.78 14.70 8.20
C LEU A 45 -14.90 15.03 9.70
N PRO A 46 -15.41 16.21 10.06
CA PRO A 46 -15.64 16.57 11.46
C PRO A 46 -16.68 15.68 12.15
N SER A 47 -17.62 15.12 11.39
CA SER A 47 -18.60 14.14 11.87
C SER A 47 -19.08 13.28 10.70
N LEU A 48 -19.25 11.98 10.95
CA LEU A 48 -19.83 11.03 9.99
C LEU A 48 -21.35 10.91 10.11
N THR A 49 -21.96 11.52 11.14
CA THR A 49 -23.39 11.42 11.41
C THR A 49 -24.17 12.66 10.96
N ASN A 50 -23.50 13.77 10.69
CA ASN A 50 -24.14 14.97 10.16
C ASN A 50 -24.50 14.78 8.68
N GLN A 51 -25.77 15.00 8.34
CA GLN A 51 -26.31 14.82 7.00
C GLN A 51 -25.57 15.64 5.93
N VAL A 52 -25.09 16.85 6.27
CA VAL A 52 -24.34 17.71 5.35
C VAL A 52 -23.03 17.05 4.92
N PHE A 53 -22.29 16.45 5.85
CA PHE A 53 -21.03 15.78 5.54
C PHE A 53 -21.24 14.46 4.80
N ALA A 54 -22.36 13.79 5.04
CA ALA A 54 -22.74 12.60 4.28
C ALA A 54 -23.01 12.93 2.80
N GLU A 55 -23.61 14.09 2.48
CA GLU A 55 -23.77 14.55 1.09
C GLU A 55 -22.44 14.84 0.41
N VAL A 56 -21.52 15.48 1.13
CA VAL A 56 -20.17 15.75 0.63
C VAL A 56 -19.41 14.45 0.36
N LEU A 57 -19.46 13.47 1.27
CA LEU A 57 -18.83 12.17 1.08
C LEU A 57 -19.37 11.45 -0.16
N ARG A 58 -20.69 11.44 -0.35
CA ARG A 58 -21.32 10.86 -1.56
C ARG A 58 -20.88 11.57 -2.84
N GLY A 59 -20.73 12.88 -2.81
CA GLY A 59 -20.21 13.65 -3.94
C GLY A 59 -18.76 13.28 -4.29
N ILE A 60 -17.92 13.05 -3.28
CA ILE A 60 -16.54 12.58 -3.46
C ILE A 60 -16.53 11.17 -4.05
N GLU A 61 -17.27 10.22 -3.46
CA GLU A 61 -17.39 8.83 -3.91
C GLU A 61 -17.84 8.73 -5.37
N SER A 62 -18.84 9.52 -5.77
CA SER A 62 -19.33 9.60 -7.16
C SER A 62 -18.21 9.89 -8.18
N VAL A 63 -17.22 10.71 -7.83
CA VAL A 63 -16.12 11.05 -8.71
C VAL A 63 -14.99 10.03 -8.60
N THR A 64 -14.62 9.63 -7.38
CA THR A 64 -13.48 8.76 -7.13
C THR A 64 -13.73 7.33 -7.62
N ASP A 65 -14.95 6.81 -7.46
CA ASP A 65 -15.36 5.49 -7.95
C ASP A 65 -15.23 5.41 -9.48
N ALA A 66 -15.65 6.46 -10.19
CA ALA A 66 -15.55 6.53 -11.65
C ALA A 66 -14.08 6.48 -12.16
N HIS A 67 -13.12 6.85 -11.31
CA HIS A 67 -11.68 6.81 -11.62
C HIS A 67 -10.98 5.59 -11.01
N GLY A 68 -11.74 4.65 -10.42
CA GLY A 68 -11.23 3.42 -9.83
C GLY A 68 -10.49 3.62 -8.52
N TYR A 69 -10.76 4.72 -7.81
CA TYR A 69 -10.25 4.96 -6.46
C TYR A 69 -11.25 4.48 -5.41
N GLN A 70 -10.74 3.97 -4.29
CA GLN A 70 -11.52 3.57 -3.13
C GLN A 70 -11.51 4.69 -2.08
N THR A 71 -12.66 5.19 -1.71
CA THR A 71 -12.78 6.22 -0.66
C THR A 71 -12.83 5.57 0.73
N MET A 72 -12.09 6.12 1.69
CA MET A 72 -12.06 5.65 3.09
C MET A 72 -12.48 6.80 4.03
N PRO A 73 -13.70 6.79 4.57
CA PRO A 73 -14.15 7.81 5.50
C PRO A 73 -13.49 7.67 6.87
N GLY A 74 -13.04 8.78 7.44
CA GLY A 74 -12.51 8.88 8.80
C GLY A 74 -13.12 10.07 9.54
N ALA A 75 -13.35 9.90 10.84
CA ALA A 75 -13.80 10.98 11.72
C ALA A 75 -12.58 11.66 12.37
N LEU A 76 -12.52 12.99 12.33
CA LEU A 76 -11.50 13.75 13.05
C LEU A 76 -11.88 13.82 14.55
N ARG A 77 -10.99 13.34 15.43
CA ARG A 77 -11.06 13.64 16.86
C ARG A 77 -10.20 14.87 17.13
N LEU A 78 -10.84 15.99 17.47
CA LEU A 78 -10.19 17.19 18.02
C LEU A 78 -10.15 17.13 19.54
#